data_AF-A0A101GDP7-F1
#
_entry.id   AF-A0A101GDP7-F1
#
_cell.length_a   1.000
_cell.length_b   1.000
_cell.length_c   1.000
_cell.angle_alpha   90.00
_cell.angle_beta   90.00
_cell.angle_gamma   90.00
#
_symmetry.space_group_name_H-M   'P 1'
#
loop_
_entity.id
_entity.type
_entity.pdbx_description
1 polymer ?
#
loop_
_entity_poly.entity_id
_entity_poly.type
_entity_poly.pdbx_seq_one_letter_code
_entity_poly.pdbx_strand_id
1 'polypeptide(L)'
;MDIRKNRHGKAIQTRKGMLSVKHRKLVLLGMAVLITLSLLAISGPSVAADKVFNWKFQSHHTPGSLAVEKAIKPFIERVEKMSGGRLKISLHYAGELVEYTGVDEALQANMIQISNTSSLFFRGAIPMGWVSAPNMPPFITRTNDEFNELFHHRGIDRLVGEALEARGIKFLGSHSVGNTYFWSKKPIKNLEDLKGFKIRFFGSMSDTMEHFGAAPVMLPHPETYMAIATGTLDGSGTAWWLYRDLKLYEVCPYFIGPAMQVPQGMELWASKTAWDQLPEDLQAIVETAAHAFNTDYMDAVTIEEREMFNKSFPEW
;
A
#
# COMPACT_ATOMS: atom_id res chain seq x y z
N MET A 1 72.46 -17.22 -46.83
CA MET A 1 73.38 -16.66 -47.84
C MET A 1 73.51 -15.18 -47.51
N ASP A 2 74.51 -14.81 -46.71
CA ASP A 2 75.13 -13.49 -46.82
C ASP A 2 76.45 -13.47 -46.04
N ILE A 3 77.51 -13.04 -46.72
CA ILE A 3 78.90 -13.11 -46.28
C ILE A 3 79.36 -11.68 -45.99
N ARG A 4 79.86 -11.41 -44.78
CA ARG A 4 80.87 -10.36 -44.56
C ARG A 4 81.93 -10.83 -43.57
N LYS A 5 83.12 -11.14 -44.10
CA LYS A 5 84.38 -11.18 -43.33
C LYS A 5 84.80 -9.73 -43.07
N ASN A 6 85.27 -9.43 -41.86
CA ASN A 6 86.40 -8.52 -41.76
C ASN A 6 87.35 -8.89 -40.62
N ARG A 7 88.64 -8.70 -40.93
CA ARG A 7 89.84 -9.12 -40.20
C ARG A 7 90.16 -8.17 -39.04
N HIS A 8 90.64 -8.77 -37.95
CA HIS A 8 91.48 -8.21 -36.87
C HIS A 8 90.81 -7.36 -35.78
N GLY A 9 90.61 -8.01 -34.62
CA GLY A 9 91.30 -7.58 -33.39
C GLY A 9 90.60 -6.61 -32.42
N LYS A 10 89.60 -7.11 -31.67
CA LYS A 10 89.46 -7.06 -30.18
C LYS A 10 87.98 -7.19 -29.79
N ALA A 11 87.63 -8.31 -29.15
CA ALA A 11 86.33 -8.52 -28.56
C ALA A 11 86.25 -7.81 -27.19
N ILE A 12 85.24 -6.96 -27.03
CA ILE A 12 84.79 -6.46 -25.73
C ILE A 12 84.05 -7.62 -25.05
N GLN A 13 84.64 -8.17 -23.99
CA GLN A 13 84.02 -9.20 -23.19
C GLN A 13 83.05 -8.54 -22.20
N THR A 14 81.77 -8.45 -22.56
CA THR A 14 80.71 -8.08 -21.61
C THR A 14 80.56 -9.19 -20.58
N ARG A 15 80.97 -8.92 -19.32
CA ARG A 15 80.65 -9.76 -18.17
C ARG A 15 79.13 -9.81 -18.00
N LYS A 16 78.47 -10.83 -18.56
CA LYS A 16 77.14 -11.23 -18.09
C LYS A 16 77.29 -11.76 -16.67
N GLY A 17 76.95 -10.93 -15.68
CA GLY A 17 76.89 -11.31 -14.28
C GLY A 17 75.94 -12.49 -14.10
N MET A 18 76.49 -13.67 -13.90
CA MET A 18 75.74 -14.88 -13.60
C MET A 18 75.46 -14.90 -12.10
N LEU A 19 74.27 -14.41 -11.72
CA LEU A 19 73.77 -14.55 -10.36
C LEU A 19 73.72 -16.04 -10.00
N SER A 20 74.47 -16.40 -8.95
CA SER A 20 74.52 -17.75 -8.38
C SER A 20 73.12 -18.30 -8.11
N VAL A 21 72.92 -19.60 -8.30
CA VAL A 21 71.64 -20.32 -8.14
C VAL A 21 70.96 -20.03 -6.79
N LYS A 22 71.73 -19.73 -5.74
CA LYS A 22 71.20 -19.30 -4.43
C LYS A 22 70.45 -17.95 -4.50
N HIS A 23 70.96 -16.99 -5.27
CA HIS A 23 70.35 -15.67 -5.42
C HIS A 23 69.07 -15.73 -6.26
N ARG A 24 69.00 -16.61 -7.27
CA ARG A 24 67.76 -16.83 -8.05
C ARG A 24 66.64 -17.40 -7.18
N LYS A 25 66.94 -18.34 -6.27
CA LYS A 25 65.95 -18.89 -5.33
C LYS A 25 65.46 -17.84 -4.32
N LEU A 26 66.34 -16.98 -3.81
CA LEU A 26 65.97 -15.88 -2.91
C LEU A 26 65.11 -14.80 -3.60
N VAL A 27 65.42 -14.46 -4.85
CA VAL A 27 64.60 -13.52 -5.64
C VAL A 27 63.22 -14.12 -5.96
N LEU A 28 63.15 -15.40 -6.32
CA LEU A 28 61.88 -16.09 -6.56
C LEU A 28 61.03 -16.21 -5.28
N LEU A 29 61.64 -16.47 -4.12
CA LEU A 29 60.95 -16.49 -2.83
C LEU A 29 60.44 -15.09 -2.46
N GLY A 30 61.25 -14.05 -2.68
CA GLY A 30 60.86 -12.66 -2.45
C GLY A 30 59.69 -12.21 -3.33
N MET A 31 59.68 -12.60 -4.61
CA MET A 31 58.54 -12.31 -5.51
C MET A 31 57.29 -13.11 -5.12
N ALA A 32 57.41 -14.37 -4.70
CA ALA A 32 56.28 -15.16 -4.25
C ALA A 32 55.64 -14.58 -2.97
N VAL A 33 56.46 -14.08 -2.04
CA VAL A 33 56.01 -13.39 -0.81
C VAL A 33 55.37 -12.04 -1.16
N LEU A 34 55.92 -11.28 -2.10
CA LEU A 34 55.35 -10.02 -2.57
C LEU A 34 54.00 -10.20 -3.28
N ILE A 35 53.85 -11.26 -4.08
CA ILE A 35 52.58 -11.60 -4.77
C ILE A 35 51.52 -12.06 -3.75
N THR A 36 51.89 -12.84 -2.73
CA THR A 36 50.96 -13.25 -1.68
C THR A 36 50.54 -12.08 -0.78
N LEU A 37 51.46 -11.17 -0.43
CA LEU A 37 51.12 -9.95 0.33
C LEU A 37 50.27 -8.95 -0.48
N SER A 38 50.45 -8.87 -1.81
CA SER A 38 49.60 -8.02 -2.66
C SER A 38 48.23 -8.62 -2.95
N LEU A 39 48.08 -9.95 -2.89
CA LEU A 39 46.77 -10.63 -2.92
C LEU A 39 45.98 -10.45 -1.61
N LEU A 40 46.66 -10.34 -0.46
CA LEU A 40 46.04 -10.05 0.85
C LEU A 40 45.64 -8.57 0.99
N ALA A 41 46.34 -7.65 0.32
CA ALA A 41 46.06 -6.21 0.40
C ALA A 41 44.82 -5.73 -0.40
N ILE A 42 44.17 -6.60 -1.18
CA ILE A 42 42.94 -6.27 -1.95
C ILE A 42 41.67 -6.65 -1.17
N SER A 43 41.80 -7.29 -0.01
CA SER A 43 40.69 -7.49 0.92
C SER A 43 40.40 -6.23 1.75
N GLY A 44 39.99 -5.15 1.09
CA GLY A 44 39.25 -4.08 1.76
C GLY A 44 37.96 -4.64 2.37
N PRO A 45 37.35 -3.97 3.37
CA PRO A 45 36.05 -4.39 3.85
C PRO A 45 35.09 -4.41 2.66
N SER A 46 34.64 -5.60 2.27
CA SER A 46 33.47 -5.73 1.43
C SER A 46 32.35 -5.13 2.25
N VAL A 47 31.97 -3.89 1.94
CA VAL A 47 30.69 -3.36 2.38
C VAL A 47 29.70 -4.28 1.71
N ALA A 48 29.19 -5.27 2.46
CA ALA A 48 28.13 -6.13 1.97
C ALA A 48 27.04 -5.18 1.49
N ALA A 49 26.70 -5.26 0.19
CA ALA A 49 25.61 -4.45 -0.33
C ALA A 49 24.38 -4.76 0.53
N ASP A 50 23.82 -3.73 1.16
CA ASP A 50 22.67 -3.92 2.04
C ASP A 50 21.59 -4.69 1.27
N LYS A 51 21.06 -5.74 1.91
CA LYS A 51 20.04 -6.60 1.29
C LYS A 51 18.89 -5.72 0.80
N VAL A 52 18.62 -5.78 -0.50
CA VAL A 52 17.49 -5.08 -1.10
C VAL A 52 16.25 -5.96 -1.03
N PHE A 53 15.21 -5.45 -0.38
CA PHE A 53 13.89 -6.04 -0.31
C PHE A 53 13.02 -5.48 -1.42
N ASN A 54 12.35 -6.36 -2.15
CA ASN A 54 11.43 -5.98 -3.22
C ASN A 54 10.02 -6.43 -2.83
N TRP A 55 9.11 -5.48 -2.69
CA TRP A 55 7.72 -5.71 -2.33
C TRP A 55 6.81 -5.37 -3.50
N LYS A 56 5.76 -6.18 -3.70
CA LYS A 56 4.64 -5.87 -4.58
C LYS A 56 3.52 -5.27 -3.75
N PHE A 57 3.09 -4.08 -4.14
CA PHE A 57 1.93 -3.40 -3.58
C PHE A 57 0.74 -3.58 -4.50
N GLN A 58 -0.35 -4.19 -4.03
CA GLN A 58 -1.62 -4.16 -4.76
C GLN A 58 -2.58 -3.12 -4.17
N SER A 59 -2.97 -2.16 -4.99
CA SER A 59 -3.99 -1.14 -4.69
C SER A 59 -5.40 -1.70 -4.90
N HIS A 60 -6.36 -1.31 -4.04
CA HIS A 60 -7.78 -1.50 -4.30
C HIS A 60 -8.31 -0.54 -5.39
N HIS A 61 -7.56 0.52 -5.70
CA HIS A 61 -7.99 1.56 -6.62
C HIS A 61 -7.32 1.49 -8.00
N THR A 62 -8.03 2.03 -8.99
CA THR A 62 -7.59 2.13 -10.40
C THR A 62 -6.57 3.25 -10.61
N PRO A 63 -5.81 3.23 -11.73
CA PRO A 63 -4.91 4.32 -12.10
C PRO A 63 -5.61 5.68 -12.11
N GLY A 64 -4.92 6.73 -11.65
CA GLY A 64 -5.42 8.10 -11.62
C GLY A 64 -6.44 8.41 -10.53
N SER A 65 -6.82 7.43 -9.70
CA SER A 65 -7.69 7.67 -8.54
C SER A 65 -7.01 8.55 -7.49
N LEU A 66 -7.81 9.27 -6.70
CA LEU A 66 -7.33 10.14 -5.63
C LEU A 66 -6.39 9.40 -4.67
N ALA A 67 -6.77 8.20 -4.24
CA ALA A 67 -5.96 7.36 -3.34
C ALA A 67 -4.58 7.04 -3.93
N VAL A 68 -4.54 6.65 -5.21
CA VAL A 68 -3.29 6.31 -5.91
C VAL A 68 -2.36 7.52 -5.97
N GLU A 69 -2.88 8.65 -6.44
CA GLU A 69 -2.06 9.82 -6.73
C GLU A 69 -1.64 10.59 -5.47
N LYS A 70 -2.52 10.65 -4.46
CA LYS A 70 -2.31 11.49 -3.26
C LYS A 70 -1.80 10.73 -2.04
N ALA A 71 -1.89 9.40 -2.01
CA ALA A 71 -1.49 8.61 -0.85
C ALA A 71 -0.56 7.43 -1.19
N ILE A 72 -0.94 6.56 -2.12
CA ILE A 72 -0.17 5.32 -2.41
C ILE A 72 1.19 5.63 -3.04
N LYS A 73 1.23 6.47 -4.09
CA LYS A 73 2.50 6.87 -4.71
C LYS A 73 3.41 7.62 -3.74
N PRO A 74 2.94 8.63 -2.97
CA PRO A 74 3.75 9.26 -1.93
C PRO A 74 4.25 8.30 -0.84
N PHE A 75 3.45 7.32 -0.43
CA PHE A 75 3.89 6.29 0.52
C PHE A 75 5.06 5.47 -0.03
N ILE A 76 4.97 5.00 -1.28
CA ILE A 76 6.03 4.25 -1.94
C ILE A 76 7.31 5.10 -2.02
N GLU A 77 7.20 6.34 -2.49
CA GLU A 77 8.34 7.27 -2.58
C GLU A 77 9.00 7.50 -1.21
N ARG A 78 8.18 7.69 -0.16
CA ARG A 78 8.64 7.90 1.21
C ARG A 78 9.41 6.69 1.74
N VAL A 79 8.89 5.48 1.54
CA VAL A 79 9.57 4.24 1.94
C VAL A 79 10.89 4.07 1.21
N GLU A 80 10.91 4.26 -0.12
CA GLU A 80 12.13 4.12 -0.91
C GLU A 80 13.20 5.15 -0.50
N LYS A 81 12.80 6.40 -0.28
CA LYS A 81 13.70 7.47 0.13
C LYS A 81 14.25 7.27 1.55
N MET A 82 13.38 6.97 2.51
CA MET A 82 13.78 6.77 3.91
C MET A 82 14.63 5.50 4.09
N SER A 83 14.40 4.46 3.28
CA SER A 83 15.19 3.23 3.33
C SER A 83 16.54 3.33 2.62
N GLY A 84 16.82 4.42 1.92
CA GLY A 84 18.00 4.54 1.06
C GLY A 84 17.98 3.55 -0.12
N GLY A 85 16.78 3.16 -0.58
CA GLY A 85 16.59 2.18 -1.65
C GLY A 85 16.72 0.71 -1.21
N ARG A 86 16.85 0.43 0.10
CA ARG A 86 16.88 -0.94 0.64
C ARG A 86 15.53 -1.63 0.61
N LEU A 87 14.43 -0.88 0.57
CA LEU A 87 13.09 -1.41 0.33
C LEU A 87 12.50 -0.73 -0.89
N LYS A 88 12.27 -1.50 -1.95
CA LYS A 88 11.67 -1.06 -3.22
C LYS A 88 10.27 -1.64 -3.36
N ILE A 89 9.32 -0.81 -3.80
CA ILE A 89 7.91 -1.21 -3.87
C ILE A 89 7.37 -1.01 -5.29
N SER A 90 6.98 -2.10 -5.96
CA SER A 90 6.28 -2.02 -7.25
C SER A 90 4.78 -1.90 -7.05
N LEU A 91 4.19 -0.82 -7.58
CA LEU A 91 2.74 -0.60 -7.54
C LEU A 91 2.02 -1.41 -8.63
N HIS A 92 1.00 -2.13 -8.22
CA HIS A 92 0.02 -2.81 -9.05
C HIS A 92 -1.38 -2.31 -8.70
N TYR A 93 -2.19 -2.07 -9.72
CA TYR A 93 -3.54 -1.54 -9.55
C TYR A 93 -4.56 -2.63 -9.23
N ALA A 94 -5.78 -2.18 -8.98
CA ALA A 94 -6.94 -3.00 -8.71
C ALA A 94 -7.08 -4.18 -9.69
N GLY A 95 -7.02 -5.42 -9.17
CA GLY A 95 -7.18 -6.65 -9.95
C GLY A 95 -5.97 -7.10 -10.76
N GLU A 96 -4.83 -6.39 -10.75
CA GLU A 96 -3.69 -6.72 -11.63
C GLU A 96 -2.91 -7.96 -11.22
N LEU A 97 -2.79 -8.25 -9.91
CA LEU A 97 -2.11 -9.47 -9.44
C LEU A 97 -3.12 -10.51 -8.96
N VAL A 98 -4.10 -10.08 -8.17
CA VAL A 98 -5.21 -10.91 -7.68
C VAL A 98 -6.50 -10.11 -7.62
N GLU A 99 -7.64 -10.80 -7.70
CA GLU A 99 -8.96 -10.19 -7.43
C GLU A 99 -9.06 -9.70 -5.98
N TYR A 100 -9.94 -8.73 -5.71
CA TYR A 100 -10.09 -8.11 -4.39
C TYR A 100 -10.38 -9.13 -3.28
N THR A 101 -11.19 -10.15 -3.58
CA THR A 101 -11.53 -11.23 -2.66
C THR A 101 -10.38 -12.22 -2.42
N GLY A 102 -9.32 -12.18 -3.25
CA GLY A 102 -8.13 -13.01 -3.11
C GLY A 102 -6.96 -12.31 -2.40
N VAL A 103 -7.08 -11.02 -2.05
CA VAL A 103 -5.99 -10.24 -1.43
C VAL A 103 -5.53 -10.83 -0.09
N ASP A 104 -6.48 -11.27 0.74
CA ASP A 104 -6.20 -11.91 2.04
C ASP A 104 -5.29 -13.13 1.85
N GLU A 105 -5.73 -14.12 1.05
CA GLU A 105 -4.95 -15.33 0.77
C GLU A 105 -3.60 -15.02 0.11
N ALA A 106 -3.54 -14.02 -0.77
CA ALA A 106 -2.31 -13.61 -1.44
C ALA A 106 -1.27 -13.01 -0.48
N LEU A 107 -1.71 -12.26 0.53
CA LEU A 107 -0.83 -11.75 1.59
C LEU A 107 -0.34 -12.88 2.50
N GLN A 108 -1.22 -13.82 2.87
CA GLN A 108 -0.84 -14.99 3.68
C GLN A 108 0.21 -15.84 2.97
N ALA A 109 0.00 -16.11 1.68
CA ALA A 109 0.93 -16.85 0.83
C ALA A 109 2.16 -16.03 0.40
N ASN A 110 2.26 -14.76 0.81
CA ASN A 110 3.32 -13.83 0.42
C ASN A 110 3.51 -13.69 -1.11
N MET A 111 2.42 -13.85 -1.88
CA MET A 111 2.42 -13.58 -3.33
C MET A 111 2.49 -12.08 -3.62
N ILE A 112 1.87 -11.29 -2.74
CA ILE A 112 1.98 -9.84 -2.62
C ILE A 112 2.46 -9.51 -1.20
N GLN A 113 3.23 -8.43 -1.05
CA GLN A 113 3.87 -8.09 0.24
C GLN A 113 3.08 -7.04 1.00
N ILE A 114 2.35 -6.18 0.29
CA ILE A 114 1.55 -5.12 0.88
C ILE A 114 0.33 -4.84 0.00
N SER A 115 -0.77 -4.42 0.61
CA SER A 115 -1.98 -4.04 -0.11
C SER A 115 -2.72 -2.92 0.62
N ASN A 116 -3.23 -1.98 -0.16
CA ASN A 116 -4.35 -1.14 0.25
C ASN A 116 -5.64 -1.89 -0.06
N THR A 117 -6.38 -2.27 0.97
CA THR A 117 -7.56 -3.16 0.87
C THR A 117 -8.56 -2.80 1.96
N SER A 118 -9.59 -3.63 2.14
CA SER A 118 -10.62 -3.42 3.13
C SER A 118 -11.10 -4.72 3.74
N SER A 119 -11.10 -4.78 5.07
CA SER A 119 -11.73 -5.85 5.85
C SER A 119 -13.20 -6.07 5.53
N LEU A 120 -13.92 -5.10 4.93
CA LEU A 120 -15.35 -5.23 4.62
C LEU A 120 -15.64 -6.42 3.68
N PHE A 121 -14.68 -6.79 2.82
CA PHE A 121 -14.79 -7.93 1.91
C PHE A 121 -14.61 -9.29 2.63
N PHE A 122 -14.07 -9.26 3.84
CA PHE A 122 -13.68 -10.43 4.62
C PHE A 122 -14.34 -10.47 6.01
N ARG A 123 -15.41 -9.68 6.22
CA ARG A 123 -16.02 -9.47 7.54
C ARG A 123 -16.46 -10.76 8.25
N GLY A 124 -16.83 -11.80 7.50
CA GLY A 124 -17.17 -13.12 8.04
C GLY A 124 -15.96 -14.00 8.38
N ALA A 125 -14.80 -13.73 7.78
CA ALA A 125 -13.57 -14.51 7.95
C ALA A 125 -12.61 -13.90 8.99
N ILE A 126 -12.66 -12.58 9.19
CA ILE A 126 -11.83 -11.86 10.16
C ILE A 126 -12.61 -11.74 11.48
N PRO A 127 -12.15 -12.36 12.58
CA PRO A 127 -12.64 -12.01 13.91
C PRO A 127 -12.52 -10.50 14.12
N MET A 128 -13.57 -9.82 14.60
CA MET A 128 -13.64 -8.34 14.68
C MET A 128 -13.82 -7.58 13.35
N GLY A 129 -13.93 -8.26 12.20
CA GLY A 129 -14.17 -7.61 10.90
C GLY A 129 -15.51 -6.83 10.81
N TRP A 130 -16.37 -6.97 11.81
CA TRP A 130 -17.61 -6.21 11.97
C TRP A 130 -17.44 -4.84 12.61
N VAL A 131 -16.32 -4.60 13.31
CA VAL A 131 -16.05 -3.33 14.02
C VAL A 131 -14.79 -2.63 13.52
N SER A 132 -14.09 -3.22 12.54
CA SER A 132 -12.99 -2.57 11.84
C SER A 132 -13.44 -1.28 11.14
N ALA A 133 -12.52 -0.33 10.95
CA ALA A 133 -12.82 0.98 10.34
C ALA A 133 -13.64 0.91 9.04
N PRO A 134 -13.42 -0.03 8.11
CA PRO A 134 -14.19 -0.10 6.86
C PRO A 134 -15.63 -0.58 7.02
N ASN A 135 -15.97 -1.23 8.13
CA ASN A 135 -17.21 -1.96 8.30
C ASN A 135 -17.92 -1.65 9.63
N MET A 136 -17.42 -0.66 10.38
CA MET A 136 -18.02 -0.23 11.64
C MET A 136 -19.52 0.07 11.45
N PRO A 137 -20.41 -0.45 12.32
CA PRO A 137 -21.84 -0.26 12.14
C PRO A 137 -22.24 1.22 12.09
N PRO A 138 -23.33 1.55 11.40
CA PRO A 138 -23.77 2.92 11.28
C PRO A 138 -23.99 3.60 12.63
N PHE A 139 -23.68 4.89 12.69
CA PHE A 139 -23.91 5.77 13.84
C PHE A 139 -23.17 5.42 15.14
N ILE A 140 -22.21 4.49 15.12
CA ILE A 140 -21.34 4.19 16.27
C ILE A 140 -20.44 5.39 16.60
N THR A 141 -19.97 6.08 15.56
CA THR A 141 -19.21 7.33 15.65
C THR A 141 -19.89 8.38 14.77
N ARG A 142 -19.89 9.64 15.22
CA ARG A 142 -20.49 10.79 14.54
C ARG A 142 -19.46 11.83 14.12
N THR A 143 -18.26 11.76 14.66
CA THR A 143 -17.14 12.66 14.36
C THR A 143 -15.85 11.87 14.22
N ASN A 144 -14.87 12.46 13.54
CA ASN A 144 -13.52 11.89 13.49
C ASN A 144 -12.90 11.77 14.89
N ASP A 145 -13.24 12.68 15.82
CA ASP A 145 -12.73 12.63 17.20
C ASP A 145 -13.29 11.43 17.96
N GLU A 146 -14.59 11.15 17.84
CA GLU A 146 -15.21 9.95 18.42
C GLU A 146 -14.61 8.68 17.81
N PHE A 147 -14.36 8.67 16.50
CA PHE A 147 -13.67 7.57 15.84
C PHE A 147 -12.25 7.40 16.35
N ASN A 148 -11.46 8.46 16.48
CA ASN A 148 -10.09 8.39 16.98
C ASN A 148 -10.06 7.88 18.43
N GLU A 149 -10.96 8.37 19.28
CA GLU A 149 -11.12 7.90 20.65
C GLU A 149 -11.45 6.40 20.70
N LEU A 150 -12.47 5.96 19.96
CA LEU A 150 -12.90 4.56 19.98
C LEU A 150 -11.89 3.63 19.30
N PHE A 151 -11.47 3.99 18.09
CA PHE A 151 -10.71 3.11 17.23
C PHE A 151 -9.25 3.01 17.67
N HIS A 152 -8.60 4.15 17.94
CA HIS A 152 -7.19 4.20 18.28
C HIS A 152 -6.94 4.22 19.80
N HIS A 153 -7.61 5.10 20.55
CA HIS A 153 -7.32 5.25 21.99
C HIS A 153 -7.89 4.10 22.84
N ARG A 154 -9.07 3.57 22.49
CA ARG A 154 -9.68 2.40 23.15
C ARG A 154 -9.27 1.06 22.52
N GLY A 155 -8.49 1.10 21.43
CA GLY A 155 -7.75 -0.04 20.92
C GLY A 155 -8.55 -1.02 20.07
N ILE A 156 -9.58 -0.57 19.35
CA ILE A 156 -10.22 -1.42 18.33
C ILE A 156 -9.22 -1.76 17.23
N ASP A 157 -8.38 -0.81 16.83
CA ASP A 157 -7.31 -1.01 15.85
C ASP A 157 -6.33 -2.12 16.26
N ARG A 158 -5.97 -2.17 17.54
CA ARG A 158 -5.16 -3.24 18.13
C ARG A 158 -5.87 -4.59 18.04
N LEU A 159 -7.16 -4.66 18.37
CA LEU A 159 -7.95 -5.91 18.29
C LEU A 159 -8.09 -6.40 16.85
N VAL A 160 -8.29 -5.49 15.89
CA VAL A 160 -8.29 -5.80 14.45
C VAL A 160 -6.92 -6.30 14.02
N GLY A 161 -5.85 -5.64 14.47
CA GLY A 161 -4.47 -6.05 14.23
C GLY A 161 -4.20 -7.47 14.75
N GLU A 162 -4.53 -7.77 16.00
CA GLU A 162 -4.37 -9.11 16.59
C GLU A 162 -5.10 -10.20 15.80
N ALA A 163 -6.32 -9.89 15.32
CA ALA A 163 -7.10 -10.82 14.49
C ALA A 163 -6.50 -11.06 13.11
N LEU A 164 -5.93 -10.03 12.47
CA LEU A 164 -5.21 -10.14 11.20
C LEU A 164 -3.87 -10.86 11.37
N GLU A 165 -3.15 -10.59 12.45
CA GLU A 165 -1.86 -11.21 12.78
C GLU A 165 -2.01 -12.73 12.96
N ALA A 166 -3.09 -13.18 13.62
CA ALA A 166 -3.43 -14.59 13.73
C ALA A 166 -3.66 -15.30 12.37
N ARG A 167 -3.89 -14.52 11.31
CA ARG A 167 -4.05 -15.00 9.93
C ARG A 167 -2.77 -14.86 9.11
N GLY A 168 -1.67 -14.38 9.68
CA GLY A 168 -0.42 -14.13 8.94
C GLY A 168 -0.44 -12.81 8.16
N ILE A 169 -1.19 -11.81 8.63
CA ILE A 169 -1.26 -10.47 8.05
C ILE A 169 -0.87 -9.44 9.10
N LYS A 170 0.13 -8.61 8.78
CA LYS A 170 0.49 -7.42 9.56
C LYS A 170 -0.46 -6.28 9.21
N PHE A 171 -1.18 -5.78 10.21
CA PHE A 171 -1.97 -4.57 10.08
C PHE A 171 -1.09 -3.33 10.23
N LEU A 172 -1.10 -2.43 9.24
CA LEU A 172 -0.32 -1.19 9.25
C LEU A 172 -1.17 0.06 9.54
N GLY A 173 -2.49 -0.11 9.65
CA GLY A 173 -3.41 0.96 10.02
C GLY A 173 -4.60 1.11 9.07
N SER A 174 -5.51 1.99 9.47
CA SER A 174 -6.67 2.41 8.70
C SER A 174 -6.59 3.88 8.32
N HIS A 175 -7.22 4.24 7.23
CA HIS A 175 -7.34 5.61 6.74
C HIS A 175 -8.76 5.91 6.30
N SER A 176 -9.16 7.16 6.46
CA SER A 176 -10.47 7.65 6.02
C SER A 176 -10.50 7.76 4.50
N VAL A 177 -11.60 7.30 3.90
CA VAL A 177 -11.94 7.56 2.49
C VAL A 177 -13.14 8.52 2.36
N GLY A 178 -13.46 9.20 3.46
CA GLY A 178 -14.60 10.11 3.60
C GLY A 178 -15.72 9.50 4.44
N ASN A 179 -16.74 10.31 4.72
CA ASN A 179 -17.95 9.84 5.39
C ASN A 179 -18.86 9.13 4.39
N THR A 180 -19.60 8.12 4.84
CA THR A 180 -20.64 7.50 4.00
C THR A 180 -21.99 8.11 4.34
N TYR A 181 -22.69 8.58 3.31
CA TYR A 181 -24.02 9.17 3.40
C TYR A 181 -25.02 8.37 2.57
N PHE A 182 -26.30 8.68 2.71
CA PHE A 182 -27.40 8.04 2.01
C PHE A 182 -28.14 9.06 1.12
N TRP A 183 -28.31 8.73 -0.16
CA TRP A 183 -29.20 9.46 -1.07
C TRP A 183 -30.24 8.55 -1.70
N SER A 184 -31.40 9.14 -1.99
CA SER A 184 -32.55 8.44 -2.55
C SER A 184 -33.17 9.19 -3.72
N LYS A 185 -33.83 8.43 -4.60
CA LYS A 185 -34.65 8.92 -5.71
C LYS A 185 -35.97 9.53 -5.24
N LYS A 186 -36.49 9.06 -4.10
CA LYS A 186 -37.75 9.49 -3.50
C LYS A 186 -37.54 9.92 -2.04
N PRO A 187 -38.34 10.85 -1.50
CA PRO A 187 -38.26 11.21 -0.09
C PRO A 187 -38.43 10.00 0.83
N ILE A 188 -37.67 9.96 1.92
CA ILE A 188 -37.81 8.99 3.02
C ILE A 188 -38.04 9.80 4.29
N LYS A 189 -39.16 9.56 4.96
CA LYS A 189 -39.59 10.33 6.15
C LYS A 189 -39.61 9.49 7.41
N ASN A 190 -39.71 8.18 7.29
CA ASN A 190 -39.78 7.24 8.40
C ASN A 190 -39.18 5.88 8.00
N LEU A 191 -39.13 4.94 8.95
CA LEU A 191 -38.59 3.61 8.71
C LEU A 191 -39.51 2.76 7.84
N GLU A 192 -40.82 3.01 7.83
CA GLU A 192 -41.77 2.30 6.98
C GLU A 192 -41.48 2.51 5.49
N ASP A 193 -40.99 3.68 5.11
CA ASP A 193 -40.58 4.01 3.73
C ASP A 193 -39.39 3.16 3.26
N LEU A 194 -38.63 2.52 4.18
CA LEU A 194 -37.53 1.62 3.83
C LEU A 194 -38.01 0.22 3.43
N LYS A 195 -39.26 -0.17 3.71
CA LYS A 195 -39.74 -1.52 3.41
C LYS A 195 -39.75 -1.78 1.90
N GLY A 196 -38.95 -2.74 1.46
CA GLY A 196 -38.75 -3.08 0.05
C GLY A 196 -37.94 -2.05 -0.74
N PHE A 197 -37.37 -1.03 -0.09
CA PHE A 197 -36.56 -0.01 -0.74
C PHE A 197 -35.25 -0.63 -1.25
N LYS A 198 -35.02 -0.60 -2.56
CA LYS A 198 -33.86 -1.25 -3.17
C LYS A 198 -32.66 -0.30 -3.16
N ILE A 199 -31.64 -0.59 -2.37
CA ILE A 199 -30.55 0.37 -2.11
C ILE A 199 -29.19 -0.19 -2.39
N ARG A 200 -28.33 0.58 -3.05
CA ARG A 200 -26.91 0.24 -3.09
C ARG A 200 -26.25 0.61 -1.77
N PHE A 201 -25.80 -0.38 -1.01
CA PHE A 201 -24.94 -0.23 0.16
C PHE A 201 -23.92 -1.38 0.22
N PHE A 202 -23.03 -1.33 1.21
CA PHE A 202 -22.00 -2.33 1.43
C PHE A 202 -21.79 -2.54 2.92
N GLY A 203 -21.23 -3.70 3.28
CA GLY A 203 -20.85 -4.00 4.66
C GLY A 203 -22.03 -3.95 5.64
N SER A 204 -21.75 -3.51 6.86
CA SER A 204 -22.71 -3.36 7.96
C SER A 204 -23.83 -2.36 7.66
N MET A 205 -23.64 -1.44 6.71
CA MET A 205 -24.73 -0.56 6.26
C MET A 205 -25.80 -1.35 5.49
N SER A 206 -25.41 -2.33 4.68
CA SER A 206 -26.37 -3.24 4.05
C SER A 206 -27.13 -4.02 5.11
N ASP A 207 -26.42 -4.60 6.08
CA ASP A 207 -27.03 -5.40 7.14
C ASP A 207 -28.01 -4.55 7.98
N THR A 208 -27.68 -3.27 8.20
CA THR A 208 -28.55 -2.29 8.88
C THR A 208 -29.81 -1.96 8.06
N MET A 209 -29.65 -1.74 6.76
CA MET A 209 -30.79 -1.43 5.88
C MET A 209 -31.73 -2.63 5.74
N GLU A 210 -31.18 -3.84 5.64
CA GLU A 210 -31.96 -5.09 5.63
C GLU A 210 -32.75 -5.26 6.94
N HIS A 211 -32.16 -4.95 8.10
CA HIS A 211 -32.85 -4.98 9.38
C HIS A 211 -34.11 -4.09 9.41
N PHE A 212 -34.08 -2.94 8.73
CA PHE A 212 -35.24 -2.05 8.59
C PHE A 212 -36.18 -2.41 7.43
N GLY A 213 -35.95 -3.54 6.77
CA GLY A 213 -36.82 -4.09 5.73
C GLY A 213 -36.51 -3.59 4.32
N ALA A 214 -35.41 -2.88 4.10
CA ALA A 214 -34.92 -2.55 2.77
C ALA A 214 -34.30 -3.78 2.09
N ALA A 215 -34.05 -3.67 0.78
CA ALA A 215 -33.41 -4.68 -0.03
C ALA A 215 -32.04 -4.15 -0.52
N PRO A 216 -30.98 -4.24 0.30
CA PRO A 216 -29.66 -3.78 -0.12
C PRO A 216 -29.10 -4.66 -1.25
N VAL A 217 -28.43 -4.03 -2.21
CA VAL A 217 -27.77 -4.68 -3.34
C VAL A 217 -26.35 -4.15 -3.44
N MET A 218 -25.37 -5.06 -3.43
CA MET A 218 -23.98 -4.69 -3.64
C MET A 218 -23.69 -4.67 -5.15
N LEU A 219 -23.53 -3.46 -5.71
CA LEU A 219 -23.08 -3.26 -7.08
C LEU A 219 -21.77 -2.45 -7.10
N PRO A 220 -20.90 -2.68 -8.11
CA PRO A 220 -19.79 -1.79 -8.41
C PRO A 220 -20.26 -0.34 -8.56
N HIS A 221 -19.46 0.60 -8.05
CA HIS A 221 -19.78 2.03 -8.10
C HIS A 221 -20.14 2.53 -9.52
N PRO A 222 -19.41 2.17 -10.61
CA PRO A 222 -19.73 2.63 -11.97
C PRO A 222 -21.11 2.20 -12.49
N GLU A 223 -21.67 1.09 -11.97
CA GLU A 223 -22.98 0.57 -12.39
C GLU A 223 -24.15 1.24 -11.67
N THR A 224 -23.86 1.98 -10.59
CA THR A 224 -24.88 2.49 -9.66
C THR A 224 -25.80 3.53 -10.31
N TYR A 225 -25.25 4.45 -11.12
CA TYR A 225 -26.06 5.47 -11.80
C TYR A 225 -27.14 4.83 -12.67
N MET A 226 -26.75 3.89 -13.54
CA MET A 226 -27.67 3.27 -14.50
C MET A 226 -28.71 2.38 -13.81
N ALA A 227 -28.32 1.70 -12.73
CA ALA A 227 -29.25 0.91 -11.93
C ALA A 227 -30.35 1.78 -11.28
N ILE A 228 -30.03 3.00 -10.86
CA ILE A 228 -31.02 3.94 -10.28
C ILE A 228 -31.86 4.62 -11.38
N ALA A 229 -31.20 5.02 -12.48
CA ALA A 229 -31.85 5.64 -13.63
C ALA A 229 -32.95 4.73 -14.20
N THR A 230 -32.66 3.44 -14.36
CA THR A 230 -33.59 2.42 -14.88
C THR A 230 -34.61 1.92 -13.84
N GLY A 231 -34.47 2.30 -12.56
CA GLY A 231 -35.37 1.91 -11.48
C GLY A 231 -35.14 0.51 -10.91
N THR A 232 -34.02 -0.12 -11.24
CA THR A 232 -33.56 -1.33 -10.55
C THR A 232 -33.29 -1.03 -9.08
N LEU A 233 -32.69 0.13 -8.79
CA LEU A 233 -32.46 0.66 -7.44
C LEU A 233 -33.21 1.98 -7.20
N ASP A 234 -33.55 2.24 -5.94
CA ASP A 234 -34.23 3.43 -5.44
C ASP A 234 -33.28 4.44 -4.78
N GLY A 235 -32.05 4.03 -4.44
CA GLY A 235 -31.06 4.88 -3.78
C GLY A 235 -29.66 4.28 -3.71
N SER A 236 -28.72 5.05 -3.19
CA SER A 236 -27.34 4.63 -2.98
C SER A 236 -26.74 5.29 -1.75
N GLY A 237 -25.89 4.56 -1.05
CA GLY A 237 -24.98 5.11 -0.08
C GLY A 237 -23.52 5.08 -0.54
N THR A 238 -22.85 6.20 -0.33
CA THR A 238 -21.47 6.46 -0.78
C THR A 238 -20.88 7.72 -0.10
N ALA A 239 -19.64 8.08 -0.42
CA ALA A 239 -19.06 9.37 -0.07
C ALA A 239 -19.52 10.49 -1.02
N TRP A 240 -19.53 11.74 -0.55
CA TRP A 240 -19.96 12.91 -1.33
C TRP A 240 -19.21 13.08 -2.66
N TRP A 241 -17.88 12.94 -2.63
CA TRP A 241 -17.05 13.09 -3.82
C TRP A 241 -17.45 12.07 -4.91
N LEU A 242 -17.79 10.85 -4.51
CA LEU A 242 -18.18 9.80 -5.45
C LEU A 242 -19.62 9.97 -5.93
N TYR A 243 -20.51 10.49 -5.08
CA TYR A 243 -21.85 10.93 -5.48
C TYR A 243 -21.79 12.00 -6.60
N ARG A 244 -20.86 12.95 -6.50
CA ARG A 244 -20.58 13.94 -7.56
C ARG A 244 -20.00 13.30 -8.82
N ASP A 245 -18.91 12.55 -8.70
CA ASP A 245 -18.15 12.04 -9.84
C ASP A 245 -18.98 11.08 -10.71
N LEU A 246 -19.86 10.31 -10.07
CA LEU A 246 -20.81 9.43 -10.74
C LEU A 246 -22.11 10.13 -11.16
N LYS A 247 -22.23 11.44 -10.93
CA LYS A 247 -23.43 12.25 -11.21
C LYS A 247 -24.71 11.71 -10.58
N LEU A 248 -24.62 11.07 -9.42
CA LEU A 248 -25.77 10.47 -8.76
C LEU A 248 -26.83 11.52 -8.36
N TYR A 249 -26.46 12.79 -8.28
CA TYR A 249 -27.39 13.90 -8.07
C TYR A 249 -28.48 14.04 -9.13
N GLU A 250 -28.26 13.54 -10.36
CA GLU A 250 -29.28 13.56 -11.41
C GLU A 250 -30.41 12.54 -11.14
N VAL A 251 -30.13 11.48 -10.37
CA VAL A 251 -31.03 10.34 -10.16
C VAL A 251 -31.42 10.09 -8.70
N CYS A 252 -30.71 10.69 -7.74
CA CYS A 252 -30.94 10.61 -6.30
C CYS A 252 -30.86 12.00 -5.63
N PRO A 253 -31.85 12.87 -5.85
CA PRO A 253 -31.77 14.26 -5.40
C PRO A 253 -32.02 14.44 -3.89
N TYR A 254 -32.47 13.40 -3.17
CA TYR A 254 -32.79 13.52 -1.75
C TYR A 254 -31.65 12.97 -0.90
N PHE A 255 -31.07 13.84 -0.07
CA PHE A 255 -30.12 13.44 0.97
C PHE A 255 -30.86 13.00 2.23
N ILE A 256 -30.50 11.84 2.77
CA ILE A 256 -31.06 11.28 4.01
C ILE A 256 -29.97 11.32 5.07
N GLY A 257 -30.03 12.35 5.92
CA GLY A 257 -29.01 12.64 6.94
C GLY A 257 -29.38 12.16 8.34
N PRO A 258 -28.39 12.06 9.26
CA PRO A 258 -26.97 12.43 9.10
C PRO A 258 -26.16 11.37 8.33
N ALA A 259 -24.83 11.55 8.22
CA ALA A 259 -23.93 10.52 7.69
C ALA A 259 -24.14 9.18 8.42
N MET A 260 -24.18 8.09 7.66
CA MET A 260 -24.33 6.73 8.18
C MET A 260 -23.05 6.28 8.90
N GLN A 261 -21.87 6.66 8.37
CA GLN A 261 -20.57 6.25 8.90
C GLN A 261 -19.57 7.41 8.85
N VAL A 262 -18.90 7.69 9.97
CA VAL A 262 -17.94 8.79 10.13
C VAL A 262 -16.68 8.33 10.87
N PRO A 263 -15.51 8.28 10.21
CA PRO A 263 -15.32 8.14 8.77
C PRO A 263 -15.58 6.69 8.31
N GLN A 264 -15.77 6.48 7.00
CA GLN A 264 -15.60 5.17 6.41
C GLN A 264 -14.10 4.93 6.16
N GLY A 265 -13.62 3.75 6.54
CA GLY A 265 -12.21 3.39 6.43
C GLY A 265 -11.86 2.51 5.22
N MET A 266 -10.59 2.53 4.85
CA MET A 266 -9.86 1.44 4.19
C MET A 266 -8.56 1.19 4.97
N GLU A 267 -7.81 0.16 4.60
CA GLU A 267 -6.72 -0.37 5.42
C GLU A 267 -5.46 -0.63 4.60
N LEU A 268 -4.30 -0.60 5.28
CA LEU A 268 -3.03 -1.08 4.76
C LEU A 268 -2.65 -2.38 5.47
N TRP A 269 -2.49 -3.44 4.69
CA TRP A 269 -2.11 -4.77 5.18
C TRP A 269 -0.80 -5.19 4.54
N ALA A 270 0.06 -5.84 5.30
CA ALA A 270 1.28 -6.46 4.81
C ALA A 270 1.29 -7.96 5.09
N SER A 271 1.96 -8.72 4.24
CA SER A 271 2.24 -10.14 4.51
C SER A 271 3.11 -10.23 5.76
N LYS A 272 2.68 -11.00 6.78
CA LYS A 272 3.48 -11.19 7.99
C LYS A 272 4.83 -11.83 7.68
N THR A 273 4.85 -12.77 6.74
CA THR A 273 6.07 -13.41 6.23
C THR A 273 7.07 -12.40 5.66
N ALA A 274 6.59 -11.39 4.93
CA ALA A 274 7.46 -10.34 4.39
C ALA A 274 7.89 -9.34 5.46
N TRP A 275 6.96 -8.99 6.36
CA TRP A 275 7.20 -8.08 7.48
C TRP A 275 8.31 -8.58 8.39
N ASP A 276 8.26 -9.87 8.77
CA ASP A 276 9.21 -10.49 9.69
C ASP A 276 10.62 -10.63 9.12
N GLN A 277 10.78 -10.49 7.81
CA GLN A 277 12.09 -10.49 7.16
C GLN A 277 12.76 -9.11 7.13
N LEU A 278 11.99 -8.04 7.36
CA LEU A 278 12.54 -6.70 7.43
C LEU A 278 13.32 -6.53 8.74
N PRO A 279 14.52 -5.94 8.71
CA PRO A 279 15.17 -5.44 9.92
C PRO A 279 14.32 -4.33 10.56
N GLU A 280 14.49 -4.12 11.87
CA GLU A 280 13.67 -3.20 12.68
C GLU A 280 13.64 -1.77 12.12
N ASP A 281 14.74 -1.29 11.53
CA ASP A 281 14.80 0.03 10.91
C ASP A 281 13.91 0.14 9.67
N LEU A 282 13.83 -0.90 8.83
CA LEU A 282 12.90 -0.94 7.70
C LEU A 282 11.45 -1.11 8.15
N GLN A 283 11.20 -1.88 9.21
CA GLN A 283 9.86 -1.96 9.82
C GLN A 283 9.40 -0.58 10.30
N ALA A 284 10.24 0.13 11.05
CA ALA A 284 9.94 1.49 11.53
C ALA A 284 9.71 2.48 10.38
N ILE A 285 10.46 2.37 9.28
CA ILE A 285 10.25 3.18 8.07
C ILE A 285 8.86 2.92 7.46
N VAL A 286 8.45 1.65 7.32
CA VAL A 286 7.15 1.31 6.74
C VAL A 286 6.01 1.77 7.65
N GLU A 287 6.10 1.55 8.96
CA GLU A 287 5.11 2.04 9.93
C GLU A 287 5.01 3.57 9.89
N THR A 288 6.13 4.28 9.89
CA THR A 288 6.15 5.75 9.78
C THR A 288 5.50 6.21 8.47
N ALA A 289 5.81 5.53 7.36
CA ALA A 289 5.22 5.87 6.08
C ALA A 289 3.71 5.57 6.04
N ALA A 290 3.25 4.50 6.69
CA ALA A 290 1.84 4.13 6.80
C ALA A 290 1.05 5.14 7.64
N HIS A 291 1.63 5.65 8.74
CA HIS A 291 1.02 6.75 9.49
C HIS A 291 0.84 8.00 8.61
N ALA A 292 1.88 8.38 7.85
CA ALA A 292 1.79 9.50 6.93
C ALA A 292 0.78 9.25 5.79
N PHE A 293 0.71 8.03 5.25
CA PHE A 293 -0.31 7.63 4.27
C PHE A 293 -1.73 7.90 4.78
N ASN A 294 -2.00 7.55 6.04
CA ASN A 294 -3.33 7.71 6.62
C ASN A 294 -3.73 9.19 6.70
N THR A 295 -2.80 10.06 7.09
CA THR A 295 -3.00 11.51 7.13
C THR A 295 -3.12 12.10 5.72
N ASP A 296 -2.20 11.75 4.82
CA ASP A 296 -2.17 12.27 3.44
C ASP A 296 -3.50 12.03 2.72
N TYR A 297 -4.09 10.84 2.87
CA TYR A 297 -5.35 10.53 2.22
C TYR A 297 -6.54 11.24 2.88
N MET A 298 -6.60 11.28 4.21
CA MET A 298 -7.64 12.01 4.93
C MET A 298 -7.65 13.49 4.52
N ASP A 299 -6.48 14.12 4.44
CA ASP A 299 -6.35 15.53 4.04
C ASP A 299 -6.79 15.71 2.58
N ALA A 300 -6.37 14.83 1.68
CA ALA A 300 -6.77 14.89 0.27
C ALA A 300 -8.30 14.78 0.10
N VAL A 301 -8.95 13.85 0.81
CA VAL A 301 -10.42 13.70 0.77
C VAL A 301 -11.10 14.94 1.34
N THR A 302 -10.61 15.45 2.47
CA THR A 302 -11.18 16.64 3.14
C THR A 302 -11.07 17.88 2.26
N ILE A 303 -9.94 18.07 1.57
CA ILE A 303 -9.72 19.18 0.64
C ILE A 303 -10.66 19.05 -0.57
N GLU A 304 -10.74 17.88 -1.19
CA GLU A 304 -11.64 17.64 -2.33
C GLU A 304 -13.11 17.85 -1.97
N GLU A 305 -13.53 17.37 -0.80
CA GLU A 305 -14.89 17.58 -0.28
C GLU A 305 -15.15 19.08 -0.07
N ARG A 306 -14.23 19.80 0.59
CA ARG A 306 -14.36 21.26 0.80
C ARG A 306 -14.40 22.04 -0.51
N GLU A 307 -13.48 21.76 -1.43
CA GLU A 307 -13.45 22.42 -2.73
C GLU A 307 -14.72 22.15 -3.53
N MET A 308 -15.23 20.93 -3.48
CA MET A 308 -16.50 20.57 -4.10
C MET A 308 -17.64 21.39 -3.50
N PHE A 309 -17.79 21.41 -2.17
CA PHE A 309 -18.87 22.15 -1.52
C PHE A 309 -18.83 23.63 -1.92
N ASN A 310 -17.65 24.25 -1.84
CA ASN A 310 -17.48 25.67 -2.20
C ASN A 310 -17.79 25.96 -3.68
N LYS A 311 -17.53 25.02 -4.60
CA LYS A 311 -17.81 25.19 -6.04
C LYS A 311 -19.28 24.90 -6.39
N SER A 312 -19.88 23.90 -5.74
CA SER A 312 -21.21 23.38 -6.06
C SER A 312 -22.35 24.08 -5.30
N PHE A 313 -22.05 24.67 -4.14
CA PHE A 313 -23.00 25.40 -3.31
C PHE A 313 -22.40 26.75 -2.90
N PRO A 314 -22.12 27.66 -3.86
CA PRO A 314 -21.45 28.92 -3.58
C PRO A 314 -22.27 29.87 -2.68
N GLU A 315 -23.56 29.60 -2.52
CA GLU A 315 -24.47 30.30 -1.63
C GLU A 315 -24.55 29.74 -0.20
N TRP A 316 -23.81 28.67 0.11
CA TRP A 316 -23.63 28.12 1.47
C TRP A 316 -22.25 28.48 2.02
#